data_AF-A0A2P5HLH2-F1
#
_entry.id   AF-A0A2P5HLH2-F1
#
_cell.length_a   1.000
_cell.length_b   1.000
_cell.length_c   1.000
_cell.angle_alpha   90.00
_cell.angle_beta   90.00
_cell.angle_gamma   90.00
#
_symmetry.space_group_name_H-M   'P 1'
#
loop_
_entity.id
_entity.type
_entity.pdbx_description
1 polymer ?
#
loop_
_entity_poly.entity_id
_entity_poly.type
_entity_poly.pdbx_seq_one_letter_code
_entity_poly.pdbx_strand_id
1 'polypeptide(L)'
;MATASRTMSPGGALLRASRMFSLPQPIPPPPGDYQAATSYNSETATKAFPTLQTVTSPETFRQRGDWGFKRNLPLRSTARTSTPYLRIKQVDSMEHVTDFASAADHTLSLEKWQEMNIPINLPHFILDSPTMTIAHMDTKPESVFESKYDFTALDSDKKKQAGQMRWKYGGPWLANMTEGDFQKYIKNTVRPRKTEFRQFLRENLARRLTKDNKDHAAEVGGEEAIVAVQEVQPGDITEEQLTDYLRELRLDRYGLYDLVGEFLDLAPIEPPAPDFVNMLGGIAPGQKRTVDKENPYALHGPPITHPSAGLSYLRTSAYIDNHPAYGPQKHHPPVKGRVFITSNDVARIGKSGTLGVGGFVVGTKQLDKDHRTSRTHNFDPSAQGGQKLWTQIYSAQINSNGRVLLHAEEADPFTRMVQEEMVGEKQVFHNSPGESARSSSKLPLRGPKSSFSLARRPKYTNAKFTPGTREAYGLSNTGHQSGIDSLL
;
A
#
# COMPACT_ATOMS: atom_id res chain seq x y z
N MET A 1 -45.68 -25.85 -20.58
CA MET A 1 -45.54 -26.15 -19.13
C MET A 1 -44.82 -24.99 -18.47
N ALA A 2 -45.52 -24.14 -17.73
CA ALA A 2 -44.93 -23.04 -16.99
C ALA A 2 -44.35 -23.59 -15.67
N THR A 3 -43.04 -23.48 -15.49
CA THR A 3 -42.36 -23.86 -14.26
C THR A 3 -42.72 -22.83 -13.18
N ALA A 4 -43.47 -23.28 -12.17
CA ALA A 4 -43.80 -22.50 -10.98
C ALA A 4 -42.51 -22.08 -10.26
N SER A 5 -42.06 -20.85 -10.51
CA SER A 5 -41.14 -20.18 -9.60
C SER A 5 -41.84 -20.12 -8.24
N ARG A 6 -41.18 -20.57 -7.17
CA ARG A 6 -41.72 -20.46 -5.81
C ARG A 6 -41.93 -18.98 -5.51
N THR A 7 -43.18 -18.52 -5.67
CA THR A 7 -43.61 -17.17 -5.29
C THR A 7 -43.44 -17.05 -3.79
N MET A 8 -42.43 -16.32 -3.33
CA MET A 8 -42.28 -16.01 -1.91
C MET A 8 -43.57 -15.37 -1.39
N SER A 9 -43.96 -15.65 -0.14
CA SER A 9 -45.10 -14.95 0.46
C SER A 9 -44.84 -13.45 0.52
N PRO A 10 -45.89 -12.59 0.46
CA PRO A 10 -45.72 -11.15 0.56
C PRO A 10 -44.93 -10.72 1.81
N GLY A 11 -45.19 -11.39 2.95
CA GLY A 11 -44.44 -11.16 4.19
C GLY A 11 -42.96 -11.55 4.08
N GLY A 12 -42.64 -12.68 3.43
CA GLY A 12 -41.26 -13.10 3.19
C GLY A 12 -40.50 -12.14 2.26
N ALA A 13 -41.17 -11.55 1.28
CA ALA A 13 -40.59 -10.52 0.42
C ALA A 13 -40.22 -9.25 1.19
N LEU A 14 -41.10 -8.81 2.12
CA LEU A 14 -40.84 -7.66 2.98
C LEU A 14 -39.69 -7.92 3.97
N LEU A 15 -39.63 -9.10 4.57
CA LEU A 15 -38.53 -9.46 5.48
C LEU A 15 -37.18 -9.46 4.76
N ARG A 16 -37.13 -10.00 3.53
CA ARG A 16 -35.90 -10.02 2.71
C ARG A 16 -35.38 -8.62 2.39
N ALA A 17 -36.27 -7.65 2.17
CA ALA A 17 -35.92 -6.26 1.90
C ALA A 17 -35.79 -5.40 3.18
N SER A 18 -35.98 -5.98 4.36
CA SER A 18 -35.94 -5.24 5.63
C SER A 18 -34.52 -4.81 5.99
N ARG A 19 -34.41 -3.70 6.73
CA ARG A 19 -33.12 -3.18 7.21
C ARG A 19 -32.41 -4.14 8.17
N MET A 20 -33.17 -4.89 8.97
CA MET A 20 -32.62 -5.88 9.90
C MET A 20 -31.96 -7.04 9.16
N PHE A 21 -32.57 -7.52 8.06
CA PHE A 21 -31.99 -8.56 7.20
C PHE A 21 -30.84 -8.04 6.32
N SER A 22 -30.66 -6.72 6.24
CA SER A 22 -29.51 -6.10 5.56
C SER A 22 -28.27 -6.02 6.44
N LEU A 23 -28.38 -6.35 7.74
CA LEU A 23 -27.22 -6.39 8.63
C LEU A 23 -26.28 -7.53 8.21
N PRO A 24 -24.99 -7.24 7.94
CA PRO A 24 -24.05 -8.27 7.56
C PRO A 24 -23.78 -9.21 8.73
N GLN A 25 -23.47 -10.47 8.39
CA GLN A 25 -22.95 -11.40 9.38
C GLN A 25 -21.59 -10.89 9.90
N PRO A 26 -21.26 -11.13 11.18
CA PRO A 26 -19.98 -10.71 11.75
C PRO A 26 -18.82 -11.31 10.95
N ILE A 27 -17.89 -10.46 10.51
CA ILE A 27 -16.68 -10.92 9.82
C ILE A 27 -15.68 -11.49 10.85
N PRO A 28 -14.79 -12.42 10.44
CA PRO A 28 -13.78 -12.94 11.35
C PRO A 28 -12.93 -11.81 11.96
N PRO A 29 -12.48 -11.97 13.21
CA PRO A 29 -11.59 -10.99 13.84
C PRO A 29 -10.27 -10.86 13.07
N PRO A 30 -9.53 -9.74 13.25
CA PRO A 30 -8.20 -9.59 12.66
C PRO A 30 -7.33 -10.80 12.99
N PRO A 31 -6.62 -11.36 11.99
CA PRO A 31 -5.71 -12.47 12.25
C PRO A 31 -4.69 -12.01 13.31
N GLY A 32 -4.65 -12.77 14.40
CA GLY A 32 -3.64 -12.57 15.44
C GLY A 32 -2.29 -13.10 14.94
N ASP A 33 -1.21 -12.50 15.41
CA ASP A 33 0.10 -13.13 15.25
C ASP A 33 0.04 -14.46 16.01
N TYR A 34 0.32 -15.62 15.41
CA TYR A 34 0.16 -16.92 16.11
C TYR A 34 1.04 -17.04 17.37
N GLN A 35 2.07 -16.19 17.50
CA GLN A 35 2.90 -15.99 18.69
C GLN A 35 2.17 -15.25 19.84
N ALA A 36 1.04 -14.59 19.53
CA ALA A 36 0.15 -13.88 20.45
C ALA A 36 -0.63 -14.81 21.40
N ALA A 37 -0.46 -16.13 21.31
CA ALA A 37 -0.90 -17.07 22.35
C ALA A 37 -0.32 -16.73 23.74
N THR A 38 0.75 -15.94 23.78
CA THR A 38 1.35 -15.38 25.01
C THR A 38 0.93 -13.94 25.32
N SER A 39 0.19 -13.26 24.43
CA SER A 39 -0.28 -11.89 24.66
C SER A 39 -1.65 -11.91 25.33
N TYR A 40 -1.70 -11.45 26.58
CA TYR A 40 -2.97 -11.20 27.28
C TYR A 40 -3.56 -9.88 26.75
N ASN A 41 -4.28 -9.94 25.64
CA ASN A 41 -5.06 -8.80 25.19
C ASN A 41 -6.33 -8.72 26.05
N SER A 42 -6.64 -7.53 26.56
CA SER A 42 -7.92 -7.29 27.22
C SER A 42 -9.06 -7.59 26.23
N GLU A 43 -10.12 -8.26 26.69
CA GLU A 43 -11.32 -8.50 25.89
C GLU A 43 -11.99 -7.19 25.43
N THR A 44 -11.72 -6.09 26.14
CA THR A 44 -12.22 -4.75 25.83
C THR A 44 -11.30 -3.94 24.91
N ALA A 45 -10.13 -4.47 24.53
CA ALA A 45 -9.21 -3.76 23.65
C ALA A 45 -9.80 -3.62 22.23
N THR A 46 -9.68 -2.43 21.66
CA THR A 46 -10.15 -2.14 20.30
C THR A 46 -9.39 -3.02 19.29
N LYS A 47 -10.13 -3.68 18.41
CA LYS A 47 -9.56 -4.52 17.35
C LYS A 47 -8.94 -3.65 16.25
N ALA A 48 -8.16 -4.24 15.34
CA ALA A 48 -7.54 -3.51 14.23
C ALA A 48 -8.58 -2.95 13.23
N PHE A 49 -9.67 -3.68 12.99
CA PHE A 49 -10.78 -3.26 12.13
C PHE A 49 -12.13 -3.71 12.72
N PRO A 50 -13.24 -3.03 12.38
CA PRO A 50 -14.57 -3.37 12.89
C PRO A 50 -15.02 -4.74 12.37
N THR A 51 -15.65 -5.53 13.24
CA THR A 51 -16.18 -6.87 12.91
C THR A 51 -17.71 -6.92 12.80
N LEU A 52 -18.38 -5.92 13.38
CA LEU A 52 -19.82 -5.78 13.45
C LEU A 52 -20.22 -4.45 12.83
N GLN A 53 -21.41 -4.40 12.23
CA GLN A 53 -21.98 -3.18 11.69
C GLN A 53 -22.31 -2.19 12.82
N THR A 54 -21.93 -0.93 12.65
CA THR A 54 -22.40 0.17 13.49
C THR A 54 -23.82 0.56 13.09
N VAL A 55 -24.69 0.75 14.09
CA VAL A 55 -26.07 1.17 13.94
C VAL A 55 -26.27 2.49 14.68
N THR A 56 -27.07 3.37 14.08
CA THR A 56 -27.50 4.65 14.64
C THR A 56 -29.02 4.74 14.65
N SER A 57 -29.56 5.59 15.51
CA SER A 57 -30.99 5.90 15.58
C SER A 57 -31.16 7.43 15.65
N PRO A 58 -32.22 8.01 15.04
CA PRO A 58 -32.54 9.42 15.23
C PRO A 58 -32.81 9.74 16.69
N GLU A 59 -32.59 10.99 17.07
CA GLU A 59 -32.68 11.45 18.46
C GLU A 59 -34.03 11.16 19.12
N THR A 60 -35.11 11.34 18.37
CA THR A 60 -36.49 11.14 18.86
C THR A 60 -36.79 9.71 19.28
N PHE A 61 -36.24 8.72 18.56
CA PHE A 61 -36.37 7.29 18.89
C PHE A 61 -35.40 6.88 19.99
N ARG A 62 -34.19 7.43 19.95
CA ARG A 62 -33.14 7.20 20.95
C ARG A 62 -33.57 7.59 22.37
N GLN A 63 -34.28 8.71 22.52
CA GLN A 63 -34.83 9.15 23.82
C GLN A 63 -35.85 8.15 24.40
N ARG A 64 -36.47 7.31 23.56
CA ARG A 64 -37.40 6.25 23.95
C ARG A 64 -36.72 4.88 24.08
N GLY A 65 -35.42 4.80 23.77
CA GLY A 65 -34.65 3.57 23.73
C GLY A 65 -34.97 2.71 22.52
N ASP A 66 -35.64 3.25 21.49
CA ASP A 66 -35.94 2.51 20.27
C ASP A 66 -34.78 2.63 19.26
N TRP A 67 -34.25 1.47 18.90
CA TRP A 67 -33.16 1.29 17.95
C TRP A 67 -33.54 0.39 16.78
N GLY A 68 -34.82 0.01 16.65
CA GLY A 68 -35.29 -0.91 15.61
C GLY A 68 -34.89 -2.37 15.83
N PHE A 69 -34.59 -2.76 17.07
CA PHE A 69 -34.28 -4.14 17.46
C PHE A 69 -35.43 -4.78 18.22
N LYS A 70 -35.25 -6.04 18.65
CA LYS A 70 -36.27 -6.83 19.32
C LYS A 70 -36.87 -6.15 20.56
N ARG A 71 -36.09 -5.32 21.26
CA ARG A 71 -36.45 -4.63 22.49
C ARG A 71 -35.79 -3.25 22.56
N ASN A 72 -36.38 -2.37 23.36
CA ASN A 72 -35.80 -1.06 23.63
C ASN A 72 -34.54 -1.20 24.50
N LEU A 73 -33.51 -0.42 24.18
CA LEU A 73 -32.24 -0.44 24.89
C LEU A 73 -32.26 0.48 26.13
N PRO A 74 -31.42 0.21 27.14
CA PRO A 74 -31.35 1.02 28.35
C PRO A 74 -30.98 2.48 28.07
N LEU A 75 -31.80 3.43 28.55
CA LEU A 75 -31.61 4.86 28.31
C LEU A 75 -30.33 5.42 28.95
N ARG A 76 -29.89 4.83 30.08
CA ARG A 76 -28.72 5.30 30.83
C ARG A 76 -27.45 5.30 29.98
N SER A 77 -27.24 4.27 29.16
CA SER A 77 -26.05 4.12 28.32
C SER A 77 -26.24 4.59 26.88
N THR A 78 -27.49 4.74 26.42
CA THR A 78 -27.79 4.99 25.00
C THR A 78 -28.39 6.37 24.70
N ALA A 79 -29.09 7.01 25.64
CA ALA A 79 -29.85 8.23 25.36
C ALA A 79 -29.02 9.52 25.45
N ARG A 80 -28.22 9.70 26.50
CA ARG A 80 -27.48 10.96 26.77
C ARG A 80 -26.01 10.87 26.38
N THR A 81 -25.73 10.38 25.16
CA THR A 81 -24.37 10.32 24.60
C THR A 81 -24.25 11.23 23.39
N SER A 82 -23.10 11.85 23.17
CA SER A 82 -22.82 12.55 21.91
C SER A 82 -22.55 11.58 20.75
N THR A 83 -22.29 10.31 21.07
CA THR A 83 -21.90 9.26 20.13
C THR A 83 -22.94 8.14 20.12
N PRO A 84 -24.07 8.30 19.40
CA PRO A 84 -25.14 7.29 19.29
C PRO A 84 -24.75 6.10 18.38
N TYR A 85 -23.55 5.55 18.55
CA TYR A 85 -23.02 4.47 17.72
C TYR A 85 -23.03 3.17 18.52
N LEU A 86 -23.84 2.20 18.10
CA LEU A 86 -23.94 0.89 18.75
C LEU A 86 -23.57 -0.23 17.79
N ARG A 87 -22.95 -1.29 18.33
CA ARG A 87 -22.79 -2.58 17.66
C ARG A 87 -23.55 -3.64 18.44
N ILE A 88 -24.21 -4.53 17.73
CA ILE A 88 -25.03 -5.59 18.34
C ILE A 88 -24.36 -6.91 18.07
N LYS A 89 -24.02 -7.60 19.15
CA LYS A 89 -23.41 -8.94 19.09
C LYS A 89 -24.50 -9.98 18.89
N GLN A 90 -25.59 -9.86 19.66
CA GLN A 90 -26.71 -10.78 19.59
C GLN A 90 -28.02 -10.03 19.83
N VAL A 91 -28.96 -10.18 18.89
CA VAL A 91 -30.28 -9.52 18.98
C VAL A 91 -31.05 -10.00 20.21
N ASP A 92 -30.95 -11.29 20.52
CA ASP A 92 -31.55 -11.89 21.71
C ASP A 92 -30.62 -12.96 22.30
N SER A 93 -30.03 -12.65 23.46
CA SER A 93 -29.13 -13.56 24.18
C SER A 93 -29.90 -14.59 25.01
N MET A 94 -29.18 -15.60 25.52
CA MET A 94 -29.73 -16.59 26.47
C MET A 94 -30.30 -15.94 27.74
N GLU A 95 -29.84 -14.74 28.08
CA GLU A 95 -30.31 -13.96 29.23
C GLU A 95 -31.58 -13.14 28.91
N HIS A 96 -32.16 -13.31 27.72
CA HIS A 96 -33.30 -12.54 27.22
C HIS A 96 -33.03 -11.03 27.14
N VAL A 97 -31.77 -10.65 26.92
CA VAL A 97 -31.32 -9.26 26.73
C VAL A 97 -30.64 -9.13 25.38
N THR A 98 -30.70 -7.93 24.77
CA THR A 98 -29.96 -7.67 23.53
C THR A 98 -28.53 -7.35 23.93
N ASP A 99 -27.57 -8.16 23.49
CA ASP A 99 -26.16 -7.92 23.77
C ASP A 99 -25.61 -6.88 22.77
N PHE A 100 -25.29 -5.70 23.30
CA PHE A 100 -24.78 -4.58 22.53
C PHE A 100 -23.57 -3.95 23.21
N ALA A 101 -22.76 -3.26 22.42
CA ALA A 101 -21.64 -2.46 22.90
C ALA A 101 -21.57 -1.13 22.14
N SER A 102 -20.83 -0.17 22.67
CA SER A 102 -20.49 1.04 21.93
C SER A 102 -19.65 0.69 20.70
N ALA A 103 -19.93 1.33 19.57
CA ALA A 103 -19.18 1.24 18.32
C ALA A 103 -18.47 2.57 17.98
N ALA A 104 -18.47 3.52 18.91
CA ALA A 104 -17.84 4.82 18.73
C ALA A 104 -16.31 4.71 18.57
N ASP A 105 -15.71 3.62 19.06
CA ASP A 105 -14.30 3.30 18.91
C ASP A 105 -13.87 3.27 17.43
N HIS A 106 -14.58 2.52 16.60
CA HIS A 106 -14.27 2.39 15.17
C HIS A 106 -14.87 3.51 14.33
N THR A 107 -16.12 3.91 14.61
CA THR A 107 -16.81 4.92 13.78
C THR A 107 -16.16 6.29 13.88
N LEU A 108 -15.78 6.75 15.08
CA LEU A 108 -15.06 8.01 15.21
C LEU A 108 -13.64 7.93 14.64
N SER A 109 -13.01 6.75 14.66
CA SER A 109 -11.68 6.58 14.05
C SER A 109 -11.76 6.65 12.52
N LEU A 110 -12.85 6.16 11.92
CA LEU A 110 -13.14 6.35 10.50
C LEU A 110 -13.39 7.82 10.16
N GLU A 111 -14.22 8.52 10.95
CA GLU A 111 -14.47 9.97 10.76
C GLU A 111 -13.17 10.76 10.85
N LYS A 112 -12.34 10.52 11.89
CA LYS A 112 -11.02 11.14 12.03
C LYS A 112 -10.10 10.85 10.85
N TRP A 113 -10.15 9.64 10.30
CA TRP A 113 -9.37 9.30 9.10
C TRP A 113 -9.79 10.14 7.90
N GLN A 114 -11.11 10.24 7.68
CA GLN A 114 -11.67 11.02 6.58
C GLN A 114 -11.36 12.50 6.72
N GLU A 115 -11.38 13.06 7.94
CA GLU A 115 -10.97 14.44 8.21
C GLU A 115 -9.51 14.72 7.85
N MET A 116 -8.62 13.74 7.98
CA MET A 116 -7.20 13.88 7.62
C MET A 116 -6.96 13.85 6.10
N ASN A 117 -7.96 13.47 5.29
CA ASN A 117 -7.90 13.40 3.82
C ASN A 117 -6.73 12.58 3.24
N ILE A 118 -6.40 11.45 3.90
CA ILE A 118 -5.28 10.60 3.49
C ILE A 118 -5.77 9.51 2.50
N PRO A 119 -5.16 9.41 1.30
CA PRO A 119 -5.38 8.29 0.39
C PRO A 119 -4.65 7.04 0.88
N ILE A 120 -5.10 5.88 0.43
CA ILE A 120 -4.41 4.61 0.68
C ILE A 120 -3.72 4.19 -0.60
N ASN A 121 -2.44 3.86 -0.48
CA ASN A 121 -1.57 3.54 -1.60
C ASN A 121 -1.17 2.05 -1.56
N LEU A 122 -0.70 1.55 -2.70
CA LEU A 122 -0.06 0.24 -2.76
C LEU A 122 1.20 0.20 -1.88
N PRO A 123 1.61 -1.00 -1.41
CA PRO A 123 2.87 -1.15 -0.73
C PRO A 123 4.03 -0.59 -1.55
N HIS A 124 4.76 0.36 -0.97
CA HIS A 124 5.97 0.91 -1.55
C HIS A 124 7.07 0.95 -0.49
N PHE A 125 8.29 0.64 -0.91
CA PHE A 125 9.46 0.72 -0.05
C PHE A 125 9.84 2.17 0.18
N ILE A 126 9.65 2.66 1.41
CA ILE A 126 10.22 3.93 1.85
C ILE A 126 11.64 3.60 2.34
N LEU A 127 12.64 3.80 1.48
CA LEU A 127 14.05 3.65 1.87
C LEU A 127 14.51 4.87 2.66
N ASP A 128 14.99 4.63 3.89
CA ASP A 128 15.45 5.65 4.85
C ASP A 128 16.83 6.29 4.50
N SER A 129 17.34 6.15 3.25
CA SER A 129 18.67 6.64 2.84
C SER A 129 18.60 7.67 1.69
N PRO A 130 19.25 8.84 1.81
CA PRO A 130 19.26 9.89 0.79
C PRO A 130 20.23 9.61 -0.37
N THR A 131 20.83 8.41 -0.45
CA THR A 131 21.75 8.03 -1.52
C THR A 131 21.00 7.71 -2.80
N MET A 132 20.78 8.75 -3.61
CA MET A 132 20.14 8.72 -4.93
C MET A 132 20.73 7.64 -5.85
N THR A 133 20.23 6.41 -5.78
CA THR A 133 20.41 5.38 -6.81
C THR A 133 19.26 5.45 -7.83
N ILE A 134 19.52 5.06 -9.07
CA ILE A 134 18.56 5.13 -10.20
C ILE A 134 17.25 4.36 -9.90
N ALA A 135 17.26 3.45 -8.93
CA ALA A 135 16.09 2.74 -8.40
C ALA A 135 15.04 3.63 -7.68
N HIS A 136 15.34 4.88 -7.32
CA HIS A 136 14.37 5.78 -6.66
C HIS A 136 13.32 6.38 -7.59
N MET A 137 13.42 6.17 -8.91
CA MET A 137 12.49 6.76 -9.88
C MET A 137 11.12 6.07 -9.89
N ASP A 138 11.01 4.84 -9.37
CA ASP A 138 9.81 4.00 -9.47
C ASP A 138 9.02 3.83 -8.16
N THR A 139 9.49 4.39 -7.04
CA THR A 139 8.79 4.28 -5.73
C THR A 139 7.76 5.41 -5.53
N LYS A 140 6.96 5.71 -6.56
CA LYS A 140 5.86 6.66 -6.42
C LYS A 140 4.70 5.98 -5.71
N PRO A 141 4.03 6.65 -4.75
CA PRO A 141 2.81 6.11 -4.17
C PRO A 141 1.75 5.97 -5.27
N GLU A 142 1.40 4.74 -5.62
CA GLU A 142 0.34 4.43 -6.57
C GLU A 142 -0.99 4.22 -5.83
N SER A 143 -2.06 4.72 -6.43
CA SER A 143 -3.43 4.54 -5.96
C SER A 143 -3.81 3.05 -5.99
N VAL A 144 -4.56 2.62 -4.98
CA VAL A 144 -5.14 1.27 -4.97
C VAL A 144 -6.23 1.11 -6.04
N PHE A 145 -6.93 2.19 -6.39
CA PHE A 145 -8.11 2.17 -7.27
C PHE A 145 -7.76 2.34 -8.75
N GLU A 146 -6.65 1.75 -9.19
CA GLU A 146 -6.28 1.72 -10.60
C GLU A 146 -6.82 0.46 -11.28
N SER A 147 -7.24 0.59 -12.54
CA SER A 147 -7.79 -0.53 -13.33
C SER A 147 -6.80 -1.68 -13.51
N LYS A 148 -5.50 -1.40 -13.35
CA LYS A 148 -4.40 -2.36 -13.45
C LYS A 148 -4.24 -3.24 -12.19
N TYR A 149 -4.80 -2.84 -11.06
CA TYR A 149 -4.67 -3.54 -9.76
C TYR A 149 -6.02 -3.94 -9.18
N ASP A 150 -7.01 -3.04 -9.23
CA ASP A 150 -8.35 -3.27 -8.69
C ASP A 150 -9.27 -3.94 -9.73
N PHE A 151 -9.09 -5.24 -9.87
CA PHE A 151 -10.01 -6.09 -10.62
C PHE A 151 -10.11 -7.45 -9.94
N THR A 152 -11.32 -8.01 -9.94
CA THR A 152 -11.60 -9.33 -9.36
C THR A 152 -12.28 -10.29 -10.32
N ALA A 153 -12.81 -9.79 -11.45
CA ALA A 153 -13.46 -10.59 -12.46
C ALA A 153 -12.40 -11.36 -13.29
N LEU A 154 -12.38 -12.68 -13.11
CA LEU A 154 -11.40 -13.62 -13.67
C LEU A 154 -11.77 -14.03 -15.10
N ASP A 155 -11.83 -13.09 -16.03
CA ASP A 155 -11.80 -13.50 -17.43
C ASP A 155 -10.43 -14.15 -17.70
N SER A 156 -10.39 -15.33 -18.33
CA SER A 156 -9.16 -16.14 -18.45
C SER A 156 -8.04 -15.38 -19.16
N ASP A 157 -8.40 -14.49 -20.07
CA ASP A 157 -7.45 -13.67 -20.82
C ASP A 157 -6.96 -12.47 -20.00
N LYS A 158 -7.83 -11.87 -19.19
CA LYS A 158 -7.46 -10.80 -18.25
C LYS A 158 -6.59 -11.32 -17.10
N LYS A 159 -6.82 -12.56 -16.66
CA LYS A 159 -5.99 -13.24 -15.65
C LYS A 159 -4.54 -13.39 -16.13
N LYS A 160 -4.33 -13.67 -17.43
CA LYS A 160 -2.99 -13.76 -18.04
C LYS A 160 -2.35 -12.38 -18.24
N GLN A 161 -3.13 -11.39 -18.69
CA GLN A 161 -2.61 -10.03 -18.94
C GLN A 161 -2.24 -9.29 -17.65
N ALA A 162 -3.05 -9.43 -16.60
CA ALA A 162 -2.79 -8.78 -15.33
C ALA A 162 -1.90 -9.62 -14.39
N GLY A 163 -1.77 -10.91 -14.68
CA GLY A 163 -0.82 -11.83 -14.08
C GLY A 163 -0.82 -11.79 -12.55
N GLN A 164 0.32 -11.36 -12.02
CA GLN A 164 0.67 -11.32 -10.60
C GLN A 164 0.25 -10.01 -9.91
N MET A 165 -0.33 -9.03 -10.60
CA MET A 165 -0.63 -7.70 -10.02
C MET A 165 -1.97 -7.62 -9.28
N ARG A 166 -2.76 -8.70 -9.29
CA ARG A 166 -4.02 -8.77 -8.56
C ARG A 166 -3.79 -8.80 -7.05
N TRP A 167 -4.74 -8.28 -6.29
CA TRP A 167 -4.71 -8.35 -4.83
C TRP A 167 -5.52 -9.53 -4.26
N LYS A 168 -6.54 -10.03 -4.98
CA LYS A 168 -7.41 -11.13 -4.53
C LYS A 168 -7.06 -12.44 -5.24
N TYR A 169 -6.78 -13.47 -4.44
CA TYR A 169 -6.41 -14.81 -4.89
C TYR A 169 -7.39 -15.84 -4.32
N GLY A 170 -7.68 -16.90 -5.09
CA GLY A 170 -8.49 -18.03 -4.62
C GLY A 170 -7.71 -19.00 -3.73
N GLY A 171 -6.39 -19.10 -3.94
CA GLY A 171 -5.50 -19.91 -3.13
C GLY A 171 -4.97 -19.17 -1.89
N PRO A 172 -4.54 -19.89 -0.84
CA PRO A 172 -3.92 -19.29 0.32
C PRO A 172 -2.49 -18.82 0.00
N TRP A 173 -1.99 -17.87 0.78
CA TRP A 173 -0.58 -17.48 0.72
C TRP A 173 0.27 -18.40 1.59
N LEU A 174 1.10 -19.22 0.94
CA LEU A 174 1.80 -20.33 1.59
C LEU A 174 2.77 -19.88 2.69
N ALA A 175 3.38 -18.69 2.56
CA ALA A 175 4.39 -18.22 3.50
C ALA A 175 3.84 -17.85 4.89
N ASN A 176 2.54 -17.50 5.00
CA ASN A 176 1.89 -17.15 6.28
C ASN A 176 1.08 -18.32 6.87
N MET A 177 1.08 -19.48 6.22
CA MET A 177 0.39 -20.65 6.75
C MET A 177 1.21 -21.33 7.83
N THR A 178 0.55 -21.75 8.91
CA THR A 178 1.18 -22.65 9.88
C THR A 178 1.44 -24.01 9.26
N GLU A 179 2.41 -24.76 9.78
CA GLU A 179 2.71 -26.11 9.28
C GLU A 179 1.48 -27.03 9.30
N GLY A 180 0.69 -26.96 10.38
CA GLY A 180 -0.53 -27.75 10.51
C GLY A 180 -1.59 -27.39 9.46
N ASP A 181 -1.77 -26.11 9.18
CA ASP A 181 -2.73 -25.66 8.16
C ASP A 181 -2.23 -25.98 6.74
N PHE A 182 -0.93 -25.89 6.50
CA PHE A 182 -0.31 -26.29 5.25
C PHE A 182 -0.50 -27.78 4.96
N GLN A 183 -0.29 -28.64 5.96
CA GLN A 183 -0.53 -30.09 5.82
C GLN A 183 -2.01 -30.40 5.55
N LYS A 184 -2.93 -29.71 6.22
CA LYS A 184 -4.38 -29.82 5.95
C LYS A 184 -4.73 -29.37 4.53
N TYR A 185 -4.16 -28.26 4.07
CA TYR A 185 -4.39 -27.75 2.71
C TYR A 185 -3.90 -28.71 1.64
N ILE A 186 -2.73 -29.31 1.83
CA ILE A 186 -2.23 -30.35 0.92
C ILE A 186 -3.19 -31.54 0.89
N LYS A 187 -3.61 -32.03 2.06
CA LYS A 187 -4.45 -33.24 2.17
C LYS A 187 -5.84 -33.03 1.57
N ASN A 188 -6.46 -31.89 1.86
CA ASN A 188 -7.88 -31.65 1.55
C ASN A 188 -8.08 -30.94 0.21
N THR A 189 -7.16 -30.08 -0.22
CA THR A 189 -7.34 -29.24 -1.42
C THR A 189 -6.44 -29.66 -2.57
N VAL A 190 -5.14 -29.90 -2.33
CA VAL A 190 -4.18 -30.16 -3.41
C VAL A 190 -4.20 -31.61 -3.90
N ARG A 191 -4.16 -32.59 -2.98
CA ARG A 191 -4.14 -34.03 -3.32
C ARG A 191 -5.34 -34.50 -4.18
N PRO A 192 -6.59 -34.10 -3.92
CA PRO A 192 -7.72 -34.56 -4.74
C PRO A 192 -7.72 -33.98 -6.17
N ARG A 193 -7.11 -32.81 -6.38
CA ARG A 193 -7.12 -32.08 -7.67
C ARG A 193 -6.02 -32.52 -8.65
N LYS A 194 -5.38 -33.67 -8.43
CA LYS A 194 -4.31 -34.19 -9.30
C LYS A 194 -4.79 -34.52 -10.72
N THR A 195 -5.99 -35.08 -10.85
CA THR A 195 -6.57 -35.44 -12.15
C THR A 195 -6.88 -34.19 -12.97
N GLU A 196 -7.51 -33.20 -12.33
CA GLU A 196 -7.75 -31.86 -12.91
C GLU A 196 -6.45 -31.20 -13.36
N PHE A 197 -5.39 -31.28 -12.54
CA PHE A 197 -4.10 -30.69 -12.91
C PHE A 197 -3.47 -31.37 -14.14
N ARG A 198 -3.60 -32.69 -14.26
CA ARG A 198 -3.12 -33.40 -15.48
C ARG A 198 -3.89 -32.95 -16.72
N GLN A 199 -5.19 -32.67 -16.60
CA GLN A 199 -5.97 -32.11 -17.71
C GLN A 199 -5.53 -30.69 -18.06
N PHE A 200 -5.29 -29.84 -17.06
CA PHE A 200 -4.75 -28.50 -17.26
C PHE A 200 -3.39 -28.51 -17.97
N LEU A 201 -2.50 -29.45 -17.62
CA LEU A 201 -1.22 -29.60 -18.31
C LEU A 201 -1.38 -30.04 -19.77
N ARG A 202 -2.37 -30.90 -20.08
CA ARG A 202 -2.69 -31.24 -21.47
C ARG A 202 -3.16 -30.01 -22.24
N GLU A 203 -4.02 -29.18 -21.66
CA GLU A 203 -4.49 -27.94 -22.31
C GLU A 203 -3.33 -26.97 -22.60
N ASN A 204 -2.38 -26.82 -21.67
CA ASN A 204 -1.21 -25.98 -21.89
C ASN A 204 -0.23 -26.57 -22.90
N LEU A 205 -0.02 -27.88 -22.90
CA LEU A 205 0.82 -28.55 -23.90
C LEU A 205 0.20 -28.45 -25.30
N ALA A 206 -1.12 -28.62 -25.42
CA ALA A 206 -1.86 -28.44 -26.68
C ALA A 206 -1.67 -27.02 -27.23
N ARG A 207 -1.79 -26.00 -26.37
CA ARG A 207 -1.53 -24.60 -26.73
C ARG A 207 -0.10 -24.37 -27.20
N ARG A 208 0.88 -24.96 -26.49
CA ARG A 208 2.29 -24.85 -26.85
C ARG A 208 2.58 -25.50 -28.19
N LEU A 209 2.15 -26.75 -28.41
CA LEU A 209 2.32 -27.45 -29.69
C LEU A 209 1.64 -26.72 -30.84
N THR A 210 0.44 -26.18 -30.61
CA THR A 210 -0.26 -25.37 -31.61
C THR A 210 0.53 -24.12 -31.97
N LYS A 211 1.17 -23.47 -30.97
CA LYS A 211 2.03 -22.32 -31.21
C LYS A 211 3.31 -22.71 -31.96
N ASP A 212 4.00 -23.75 -31.53
CA ASP A 212 5.24 -24.24 -32.16
C ASP A 212 4.98 -24.66 -33.62
N ASN A 213 3.84 -25.32 -33.89
CA ASN A 213 3.41 -25.66 -35.25
C ASN A 213 3.10 -24.42 -36.10
N LYS A 214 2.45 -23.40 -35.52
CA LYS A 214 2.19 -22.11 -36.19
C LYS A 214 3.49 -21.37 -36.50
N ASP A 215 4.43 -21.33 -35.56
CA ASP A 215 5.73 -20.69 -35.72
C ASP A 215 6.56 -21.41 -36.81
N HIS A 216 6.60 -22.74 -36.81
CA HIS A 216 7.28 -23.51 -37.86
C HIS A 216 6.63 -23.36 -39.24
N ALA A 217 5.29 -23.32 -39.31
CA ALA A 217 4.57 -23.06 -40.55
C ALA A 217 4.85 -21.65 -41.10
N ALA A 218 4.98 -20.64 -40.21
CA ALA A 218 5.34 -19.29 -40.59
C ALA A 218 6.75 -19.21 -41.20
N GLU A 219 7.71 -19.96 -40.65
CA GLU A 219 9.09 -20.02 -41.17
C GLU A 219 9.21 -20.71 -42.53
N VAL A 220 8.40 -21.75 -42.77
CA VAL A 220 8.51 -22.59 -43.99
C VAL A 220 7.63 -22.09 -45.14
N GLY A 221 6.47 -21.48 -44.87
CA GLY A 221 5.43 -21.26 -45.91
C GLY A 221 4.72 -19.90 -45.90
N GLY A 222 5.10 -18.95 -45.05
CA GLY A 222 4.44 -17.64 -44.97
C GLY A 222 3.02 -17.66 -44.37
N GLU A 223 2.29 -16.53 -44.43
CA GLU A 223 1.01 -16.32 -43.73
C GLU A 223 -0.11 -17.32 -44.11
N GLU A 224 -0.09 -17.87 -45.33
CA GLU A 224 -1.08 -18.85 -45.80
C GLU A 224 -0.94 -20.21 -45.11
N ALA A 225 0.29 -20.59 -44.72
CA ALA A 225 0.56 -21.84 -44.01
C ALA A 225 0.09 -21.79 -42.54
N ILE A 226 0.04 -20.60 -41.93
CA ILE A 226 -0.43 -20.40 -40.54
C ILE A 226 -1.92 -20.72 -40.40
N VAL A 227 -2.72 -20.37 -41.41
CA VAL A 227 -4.18 -20.63 -41.43
C VAL A 227 -4.49 -22.11 -41.61
N ALA A 228 -3.58 -22.87 -42.22
CA ALA A 228 -3.75 -24.31 -42.47
C ALA A 228 -3.38 -25.20 -41.26
N VAL A 229 -2.74 -24.66 -40.21
CA VAL A 229 -2.37 -25.44 -39.02
C VAL A 229 -3.61 -25.76 -38.18
N GLN A 230 -3.95 -27.04 -38.09
CA GLN A 230 -5.02 -27.52 -37.22
C GLN A 230 -4.63 -27.36 -35.74
N GLU A 231 -5.51 -26.78 -34.93
CA GLU A 231 -5.27 -26.61 -33.50
C GLU A 231 -5.32 -27.98 -32.79
N VAL A 232 -4.23 -28.33 -32.12
CA VAL A 232 -4.11 -29.61 -31.40
C VAL A 232 -5.09 -29.57 -30.23
N GLN A 233 -6.00 -30.54 -30.14
CA GLN A 233 -6.96 -30.58 -29.04
C GLN A 233 -6.33 -31.26 -27.81
N PRO A 234 -6.76 -30.91 -26.57
CA PRO A 234 -6.23 -31.50 -25.34
C PRO A 234 -6.41 -33.03 -25.25
N GLY A 235 -7.37 -33.59 -26.00
CA GLY A 235 -7.65 -35.02 -26.05
C GLY A 235 -6.69 -35.83 -26.92
N ASP A 236 -5.96 -35.19 -27.83
CA ASP A 236 -5.06 -35.85 -28.79
C ASP A 236 -3.66 -36.10 -28.20
N ILE A 237 -3.40 -35.58 -27.00
CA ILE A 237 -2.12 -35.70 -26.31
C ILE A 237 -2.03 -37.06 -25.62
N THR A 238 -1.01 -37.82 -26.01
CA THR A 238 -0.75 -39.14 -25.42
C THR A 238 -0.23 -39.01 -23.99
N GLU A 239 -0.40 -40.06 -23.18
CA GLU A 239 0.11 -40.07 -21.81
C GLU A 239 1.65 -40.01 -21.76
N GLU A 240 2.32 -40.58 -22.77
CA GLU A 240 3.78 -40.54 -22.93
C GLU A 240 4.29 -39.11 -23.11
N GLN A 241 3.68 -38.35 -24.03
CA GLN A 241 4.01 -36.92 -24.25
C GLN A 241 3.83 -36.09 -22.98
N LEU A 242 2.77 -36.35 -22.22
CA LEU A 242 2.54 -35.68 -20.94
C LEU A 242 3.63 -36.04 -19.90
N THR A 243 4.07 -37.30 -19.85
CA THR A 243 5.14 -37.70 -18.92
C THR A 243 6.49 -37.10 -19.26
N ASP A 244 6.82 -36.97 -20.54
CA ASP A 244 8.05 -36.31 -20.97
C ASP A 244 8.00 -34.82 -20.69
N TYR A 245 6.85 -34.18 -20.90
CA TYR A 245 6.65 -32.78 -20.50
C TYR A 245 6.83 -32.57 -18.98
N LEU A 246 6.38 -33.50 -18.15
CA LEU A 246 6.63 -33.46 -16.71
C LEU A 246 8.12 -33.63 -16.35
N ARG A 247 8.89 -34.37 -17.16
CA ARG A 247 10.35 -34.49 -16.98
C ARG A 247 11.05 -33.18 -17.35
N GLU A 248 10.62 -32.51 -18.41
CA GLU A 248 11.10 -31.17 -18.79
C GLU A 248 10.80 -30.14 -17.69
N LEU A 249 9.57 -30.10 -17.18
CA LEU A 249 9.17 -29.22 -16.09
C LEU A 249 9.92 -29.52 -14.77
N ARG A 250 10.46 -30.72 -14.59
CA ARG A 250 11.31 -31.02 -13.42
C ARG A 250 12.67 -30.33 -13.53
N LEU A 251 13.18 -30.14 -14.74
CA LEU A 251 14.41 -29.38 -15.00
C LEU A 251 14.14 -27.87 -14.85
N ASP A 252 13.00 -27.39 -15.34
CA ASP A 252 12.56 -25.99 -15.18
C ASP A 252 11.61 -25.79 -14.00
N ARG A 253 12.19 -25.66 -12.80
CA ARG A 253 11.41 -25.47 -11.57
C ARG A 253 10.58 -24.18 -11.56
N TYR A 254 11.05 -23.11 -12.21
CA TYR A 254 10.35 -21.83 -12.22
C TYR A 254 9.06 -21.92 -13.05
N GLY A 255 9.15 -22.45 -14.28
CA GLY A 255 7.97 -22.67 -15.12
C GLY A 255 6.96 -23.63 -14.47
N LEU A 256 7.42 -24.64 -13.73
CA LEU A 256 6.54 -25.51 -12.96
C LEU A 256 5.79 -24.74 -11.86
N TYR A 257 6.46 -23.87 -11.11
CA TYR A 257 5.83 -23.09 -10.05
C TYR A 257 4.80 -22.11 -10.60
N ASP A 258 5.05 -21.49 -11.75
CA ASP A 258 4.10 -20.61 -12.41
C ASP A 258 2.82 -21.36 -12.82
N LEU A 259 2.97 -22.54 -13.42
CA LEU A 259 1.83 -23.39 -13.81
C LEU A 259 1.03 -23.89 -12.59
N VAL A 260 1.72 -24.29 -11.52
CA VAL A 260 1.07 -24.67 -10.27
C VAL A 260 0.37 -23.47 -9.63
N GLY A 261 0.99 -22.30 -9.65
CA GLY A 261 0.44 -21.05 -9.16
C GLY A 261 -0.81 -20.62 -9.94
N GLU A 262 -0.83 -20.76 -11.26
CA GLU A 262 -1.99 -20.47 -12.09
C GLU A 262 -3.17 -21.42 -11.80
N PHE A 263 -2.89 -22.72 -11.63
CA PHE A 263 -3.90 -23.75 -11.39
C PHE A 263 -4.52 -23.71 -9.98
N LEU A 264 -3.67 -23.50 -8.97
CA LEU A 264 -4.11 -23.37 -7.57
C LEU A 264 -4.50 -21.93 -7.21
N ASP A 265 -4.35 -21.00 -8.15
CA ASP A 265 -4.58 -19.57 -7.98
C ASP A 265 -3.84 -18.97 -6.78
N LEU A 266 -2.56 -19.33 -6.65
CA LEU A 266 -1.70 -18.90 -5.55
C LEU A 266 -1.17 -17.49 -5.78
N ALA A 267 -0.98 -16.76 -4.68
CA ALA A 267 -0.25 -15.50 -4.72
C ALA A 267 1.24 -15.76 -5.00
N PRO A 268 1.89 -14.91 -5.80
CA PRO A 268 3.30 -15.05 -6.10
C PRO A 268 4.13 -14.85 -4.83
N ILE A 269 5.24 -15.57 -4.78
CA ILE A 269 6.24 -15.49 -3.71
C ILE A 269 7.50 -15.00 -4.38
N GLU A 270 8.22 -14.06 -3.75
CA GLU A 270 9.49 -13.60 -4.31
C GLU A 270 10.47 -14.77 -4.44
N PRO A 271 11.16 -14.90 -5.60
CA PRO A 271 12.26 -15.83 -5.70
C PRO A 271 13.36 -15.40 -4.71
N PRO A 272 14.06 -16.35 -4.06
CA PRO A 272 15.01 -16.06 -2.97
C PRO A 272 16.27 -15.26 -3.35
N ALA A 273 16.39 -14.77 -4.59
CA ALA A 273 17.53 -13.98 -5.05
C ALA A 273 17.13 -13.01 -6.20
N PRO A 274 16.43 -11.90 -5.89
CA PRO A 274 16.10 -10.88 -6.90
C PRO A 274 17.36 -10.24 -7.50
N ASP A 275 18.39 -10.01 -6.68
CA ASP A 275 19.63 -9.32 -7.09
C ASP A 275 20.46 -10.09 -8.12
N PHE A 276 20.57 -11.42 -7.98
CA PHE A 276 21.39 -12.23 -8.89
C PHE A 276 20.71 -12.45 -10.24
N VAL A 277 19.37 -12.55 -10.25
CA VAL A 277 18.57 -12.76 -11.46
C VAL A 277 18.37 -11.47 -12.25
N ASN A 278 18.19 -10.32 -11.58
CA ASN A 278 18.14 -9.01 -12.26
C ASN A 278 19.51 -8.63 -12.86
N MET A 279 20.62 -9.01 -12.23
CA MET A 279 21.97 -8.78 -12.79
C MET A 279 22.26 -9.68 -14.00
N LEU A 280 21.79 -10.94 -14.02
CA LEU A 280 22.00 -11.87 -15.13
C LEU A 280 20.98 -11.72 -16.28
N GLY A 281 19.75 -11.30 -15.97
CA GLY A 281 18.68 -11.09 -16.95
C GLY A 281 18.98 -9.99 -17.96
N GLY A 282 19.83 -9.02 -17.60
CA GLY A 282 20.33 -7.99 -18.51
C GLY A 282 21.40 -8.47 -19.51
N ILE A 283 21.96 -9.68 -19.34
CA ILE A 283 23.14 -10.15 -20.08
C ILE A 283 22.78 -11.25 -21.11
N ALA A 284 21.61 -11.89 -21.01
CA ALA A 284 21.21 -12.97 -21.92
C ALA A 284 20.27 -12.47 -23.04
N PRO A 285 20.73 -12.36 -24.31
CA PRO A 285 19.85 -12.05 -25.44
C PRO A 285 18.96 -13.27 -25.75
N GLY A 286 17.64 -13.08 -25.73
CA GLY A 286 16.66 -14.07 -26.19
C GLY A 286 15.83 -14.77 -25.11
N GLN A 287 16.22 -14.70 -23.83
CA GLN A 287 15.37 -15.11 -22.71
C GLN A 287 14.94 -13.88 -21.92
N LYS A 288 13.89 -13.19 -22.39
CA LYS A 288 13.12 -12.31 -21.50
C LYS A 288 12.45 -13.21 -20.46
N ARG A 289 13.16 -13.54 -19.37
CA ARG A 289 12.53 -14.09 -18.18
C ARG A 289 11.68 -12.96 -17.63
N THR A 290 10.38 -13.08 -17.84
CA THR A 290 9.36 -12.12 -17.45
C THR A 290 9.26 -12.09 -15.91
N VAL A 291 10.27 -11.55 -15.23
CA VAL A 291 10.04 -10.90 -13.93
C VAL A 291 9.47 -9.51 -14.26
N ASP A 292 8.42 -9.50 -15.08
CA ASP A 292 7.80 -8.28 -15.57
C ASP A 292 6.91 -7.78 -14.45
N LYS A 293 7.51 -6.92 -13.62
CA LYS A 293 6.95 -6.16 -12.48
C LYS A 293 6.82 -6.98 -11.21
N GLU A 294 7.66 -6.64 -10.24
CA GLU A 294 7.55 -7.08 -8.85
C GLU A 294 6.12 -6.83 -8.35
N ASN A 295 5.41 -7.89 -7.95
CA ASN A 295 4.12 -7.72 -7.30
C ASN A 295 4.36 -6.97 -5.97
N PRO A 296 3.67 -5.84 -5.71
CA PRO A 296 3.86 -5.07 -4.48
C PRO A 296 3.58 -5.87 -3.20
N TYR A 297 2.87 -6.99 -3.30
CA TYR A 297 2.50 -7.85 -2.19
C TYR A 297 3.39 -9.10 -2.03
N ALA A 298 4.45 -9.25 -2.82
CA ALA A 298 5.21 -10.49 -2.85
C ALA A 298 5.96 -10.77 -1.52
N LEU A 299 6.47 -9.73 -0.83
CA LEU A 299 7.13 -9.86 0.48
C LEU A 299 6.18 -10.22 1.62
N HIS A 300 5.13 -9.42 1.81
CA HIS A 300 4.26 -9.49 2.99
C HIS A 300 2.99 -10.30 2.74
N GLY A 301 2.78 -10.74 1.51
CA GLY A 301 1.60 -11.45 1.06
C GLY A 301 0.49 -10.49 0.62
N PRO A 302 -0.47 -11.01 -0.18
CA PRO A 302 -1.65 -10.25 -0.56
C PRO A 302 -2.48 -9.86 0.68
N PRO A 303 -3.19 -8.72 0.63
CA PRO A 303 -4.09 -8.32 1.71
C PRO A 303 -5.31 -9.25 1.81
N ILE A 304 -5.69 -9.59 3.04
CA ILE A 304 -6.90 -10.39 3.32
C ILE A 304 -8.21 -9.68 2.90
N THR A 305 -8.13 -8.37 2.67
CA THR A 305 -9.24 -7.51 2.25
C THR A 305 -8.79 -6.63 1.08
N HIS A 306 -9.70 -5.84 0.51
CA HIS A 306 -9.33 -4.85 -0.51
C HIS A 306 -8.17 -3.96 0.00
N PRO A 307 -7.19 -3.54 -0.81
CA PRO A 307 -6.03 -2.82 -0.29
C PRO A 307 -6.33 -1.43 0.28
N SER A 308 -7.57 -0.92 0.11
CA SER A 308 -8.08 0.27 0.84
C SER A 308 -8.83 -0.06 2.13
N ALA A 309 -9.18 -1.33 2.36
CA ALA A 309 -10.07 -1.85 3.41
C ALA A 309 -11.40 -1.10 3.60
N GLY A 310 -11.83 -0.29 2.61
CA GLY A 310 -12.98 0.59 2.73
C GLY A 310 -12.79 1.76 3.71
N LEU A 311 -11.55 2.07 4.11
CA LEU A 311 -11.23 3.15 5.04
C LEU A 311 -11.18 4.52 4.34
N SER A 312 -10.63 4.57 3.13
CA SER A 312 -10.57 5.76 2.29
C SER A 312 -10.81 5.39 0.82
N TYR A 313 -11.44 6.31 0.10
CA TYR A 313 -11.73 6.20 -1.34
C TYR A 313 -11.03 7.28 -2.16
N LEU A 314 -10.15 8.07 -1.53
CA LEU A 314 -9.30 9.03 -2.23
C LEU A 314 -8.23 8.28 -3.03
N ARG A 315 -8.06 8.64 -4.30
CA ARG A 315 -7.03 8.07 -5.18
C ARG A 315 -5.66 8.71 -4.96
N THR A 316 -5.64 9.99 -4.64
CA THR A 316 -4.41 10.77 -4.51
C THR A 316 -4.63 11.95 -3.58
N SER A 317 -3.56 12.39 -2.93
CA SER A 317 -3.47 13.65 -2.18
C SER A 317 -2.66 14.71 -2.94
N ALA A 318 -2.57 14.59 -4.28
CA ALA A 318 -1.89 15.58 -5.12
C ALA A 318 -2.73 16.85 -5.32
N TYR A 319 -3.14 17.47 -4.21
CA TYR A 319 -3.81 18.76 -4.17
C TYR A 319 -3.09 19.66 -3.16
N ILE A 320 -3.30 20.97 -3.30
CA ILE A 320 -2.68 21.97 -2.42
C ILE A 320 -3.78 22.69 -1.66
N ASP A 321 -3.68 22.67 -0.33
CA ASP A 321 -4.58 23.40 0.54
C ASP A 321 -4.31 24.91 0.40
N ASN A 322 -5.34 25.65 -0.01
CA ASN A 322 -5.25 27.10 -0.12
C ASN A 322 -5.67 27.74 1.20
N HIS A 323 -4.70 28.26 1.95
CA HIS A 323 -4.96 28.94 3.21
C HIS A 323 -5.57 30.34 2.96
N PRO A 324 -6.62 30.75 3.69
CA PRO A 324 -7.30 32.04 3.45
C PRO A 324 -6.38 33.27 3.46
N ALA A 325 -5.44 33.35 4.43
CA ALA A 325 -4.49 34.46 4.55
C ALA A 325 -3.15 34.26 3.82
N TYR A 326 -2.53 33.08 3.95
CA TYR A 326 -1.19 32.79 3.45
C TYR A 326 -1.14 32.24 2.02
N GLY A 327 -2.28 31.87 1.44
CA GLY A 327 -2.35 31.25 0.12
C GLY A 327 -1.96 29.76 0.11
N PRO A 328 -1.51 29.21 -1.04
CA PRO A 328 -1.27 27.78 -1.21
C PRO A 328 -0.16 27.27 -0.29
N GLN A 329 -0.47 26.25 0.50
CA GLN A 329 0.47 25.65 1.46
C GLN A 329 1.32 24.57 0.80
N LYS A 330 2.58 24.44 1.24
CA LYS A 330 3.49 23.41 0.73
C LYS A 330 3.12 22.00 1.19
N HIS A 331 2.62 21.88 2.42
CA HIS A 331 2.27 20.61 3.07
C HIS A 331 0.81 20.68 3.54
N HIS A 332 0.13 19.53 3.57
CA HIS A 332 -1.20 19.40 4.18
C HIS A 332 -1.18 19.79 5.66
N PRO A 333 -2.31 20.19 6.26
CA PRO A 333 -2.37 20.58 7.65
C PRO A 333 -1.91 19.43 8.58
N PRO A 334 -1.01 19.71 9.56
CA PRO A 334 -0.48 18.70 10.44
C PRO A 334 -1.52 18.30 11.49
N VAL A 335 -1.41 17.06 11.98
CA VAL A 335 -2.33 16.47 12.94
C VAL A 335 -1.63 16.31 14.28
N LYS A 336 -2.31 16.68 15.37
CA LYS A 336 -1.79 16.56 16.74
C LYS A 336 -1.89 15.09 17.21
N GLY A 337 -0.76 14.44 17.39
CA GLY A 337 -0.63 13.08 17.89
C GLY A 337 -0.22 13.01 19.37
N ARG A 338 -0.49 11.88 20.02
CA ARG A 338 -0.08 11.58 21.41
C ARG A 338 1.08 10.58 21.45
N VAL A 339 2.14 10.90 22.19
CA VAL A 339 3.27 9.98 22.37
C VAL A 339 2.86 8.87 23.36
N PHE A 340 3.01 7.61 22.96
CA PHE A 340 2.73 6.46 23.84
C PHE A 340 3.99 5.87 24.43
N ILE A 341 5.00 5.65 23.60
CA ILE A 341 6.29 5.10 24.03
C ILE A 341 7.39 5.97 23.46
N THR A 342 8.24 6.50 24.34
CA THR A 342 9.37 7.34 23.96
C THR A 342 10.58 6.49 23.54
N SER A 343 11.50 7.09 22.79
CA SER A 343 12.67 6.36 22.26
C SER A 343 13.61 5.81 23.34
N ASN A 344 13.73 6.46 24.52
CA ASN A 344 14.61 5.97 25.60
C ASN A 344 14.10 4.70 26.29
N ASP A 345 12.78 4.54 26.48
CA ASP A 345 12.19 3.29 27.00
C ASP A 345 12.39 2.14 26.00
N VAL A 346 12.51 2.51 24.73
CA VAL A 346 12.58 1.65 23.56
C VAL A 346 14.00 1.23 23.20
N ALA A 347 15.02 2.05 23.47
CA ALA A 347 16.43 1.70 23.32
C ALA A 347 16.83 0.47 24.18
N ARG A 348 16.05 0.17 25.24
CA ARG A 348 16.18 -1.04 26.07
C ARG A 348 15.52 -2.29 25.47
N ILE A 349 14.61 -2.12 24.48
CA ILE A 349 13.74 -3.17 23.92
C ILE A 349 13.92 -3.32 22.39
N GLY A 350 14.68 -2.44 21.72
CA GLY A 350 14.97 -2.50 20.29
C GLY A 350 13.78 -2.18 19.37
N LYS A 351 12.77 -1.46 19.87
CA LYS A 351 11.61 -1.01 19.06
C LYS A 351 11.85 0.40 18.50
N SER A 352 10.86 1.02 17.84
CA SER A 352 10.86 2.47 17.57
C SER A 352 9.81 3.16 18.44
N GLY A 353 9.92 4.47 18.66
CA GLY A 353 8.90 5.24 19.38
C GLY A 353 7.51 5.06 18.75
N THR A 354 6.45 5.15 19.56
CA THR A 354 5.06 4.99 19.08
C THR A 354 4.21 6.21 19.35
N LEU A 355 3.38 6.55 18.37
CA LEU A 355 2.55 7.73 18.34
C LEU A 355 1.10 7.36 18.01
N GLY A 356 0.14 7.93 18.73
CA GLY A 356 -1.28 7.87 18.41
C GLY A 356 -1.70 9.05 17.54
N VAL A 357 -2.09 8.80 16.29
CA VAL A 357 -2.56 9.83 15.34
C VAL A 357 -3.94 9.42 14.83
N GLY A 358 -4.95 10.29 14.98
CA GLY A 358 -6.29 10.05 14.42
C GLY A 358 -7.00 8.78 14.92
N GLY A 359 -6.57 8.17 16.02
CA GLY A 359 -7.09 6.88 16.51
C GLY A 359 -6.26 5.66 16.09
N PHE A 360 -5.22 5.84 15.29
CA PHE A 360 -4.30 4.80 14.84
C PHE A 360 -2.96 4.90 15.57
N VAL A 361 -2.28 3.75 15.73
CA VAL A 361 -0.95 3.68 16.34
C VAL A 361 0.10 3.58 15.24
N VAL A 362 1.10 4.46 15.30
CA VAL A 362 2.14 4.62 14.30
C VAL A 362 3.51 4.41 14.95
N GLY A 363 4.37 3.63 14.29
CA GLY A 363 5.78 3.52 14.66
C GLY A 363 6.58 4.64 13.99
N THR A 364 7.29 5.45 14.78
CA THR A 364 8.07 6.57 14.27
C THR A 364 9.56 6.22 14.30
N LYS A 365 10.16 5.92 13.15
CA LYS A 365 11.61 5.61 13.05
C LYS A 365 12.49 6.87 13.03
N GLN A 366 11.98 8.02 12.62
CA GLN A 366 12.74 9.28 12.47
C GLN A 366 12.78 10.18 13.71
N LEU A 367 12.02 9.89 14.76
CA LEU A 367 12.13 10.63 16.03
C LEU A 367 13.53 10.55 16.65
N ASP A 368 14.38 9.64 16.16
CA ASP A 368 15.76 9.42 16.63
C ASP A 368 16.83 10.32 15.99
N LYS A 369 16.65 10.82 14.75
CA LYS A 369 17.79 11.40 14.00
C LYS A 369 17.96 12.91 14.21
N ASP A 370 16.90 13.70 14.28
CA ASP A 370 17.00 15.17 14.31
C ASP A 370 16.86 15.78 15.72
N HIS A 371 16.56 14.97 16.74
CA HIS A 371 16.17 15.46 18.06
C HIS A 371 16.97 14.89 19.23
N ARG A 372 18.29 14.74 19.11
CA ARG A 372 19.17 14.55 20.28
C ARG A 372 19.15 15.70 21.30
N THR A 373 18.36 16.76 21.07
CA THR A 373 18.32 17.97 21.89
C THR A 373 16.92 18.33 22.45
N SER A 374 15.86 17.56 22.15
CA SER A 374 14.49 17.87 22.59
C SER A 374 14.01 16.99 23.75
N ARG A 375 13.19 17.56 24.65
CA ARG A 375 12.56 16.95 25.83
C ARG A 375 11.56 15.81 25.52
N THR A 376 11.59 15.23 24.33
CA THR A 376 10.65 14.22 23.82
C THR A 376 11.11 12.77 24.07
N HIS A 377 12.32 12.57 24.60
CA HIS A 377 12.87 11.24 24.85
C HIS A 377 12.44 10.61 26.17
N ASN A 378 12.06 11.43 27.16
CA ASN A 378 11.70 10.94 28.49
C ASN A 378 10.21 11.14 28.72
N PHE A 379 9.59 10.13 29.32
CA PHE A 379 8.24 10.26 29.85
C PHE A 379 8.19 11.41 30.86
N ASP A 380 7.35 12.41 30.59
CA ASP A 380 7.13 13.56 31.47
C ASP A 380 5.81 13.40 32.23
N PRO A 381 5.84 12.96 33.50
CA PRO A 381 4.62 12.81 34.30
C PRO A 381 3.95 14.15 34.64
N SER A 382 4.66 15.28 34.49
CA SER A 382 4.10 16.61 34.79
C SER A 382 3.22 17.16 33.67
N ALA A 383 3.32 16.60 32.45
CA ALA A 383 2.53 17.02 31.31
C ALA A 383 1.06 16.56 31.43
N GLN A 384 0.15 17.50 31.69
CA GLN A 384 -1.28 17.22 31.81
C GLN A 384 -1.85 16.60 30.53
N GLY A 385 -2.41 15.39 30.65
CA GLY A 385 -2.97 14.64 29.52
C GLY A 385 -1.93 14.02 28.59
N GLY A 386 -0.67 13.95 29.01
CA GLY A 386 0.44 13.35 28.28
C GLY A 386 1.03 14.25 27.20
N GLN A 387 2.22 13.86 26.72
CA GLN A 387 2.93 14.58 25.68
C GLN A 387 2.23 14.47 24.32
N LYS A 388 2.11 15.61 23.63
CA LYS A 388 1.47 15.74 22.32
C LYS A 388 2.45 16.40 21.35
N LEU A 389 2.49 15.93 20.11
CA LEU A 389 3.27 16.56 19.05
C LEU A 389 2.44 16.78 17.79
N TRP A 390 2.83 17.77 17.00
CA TRP A 390 2.26 17.98 15.67
C TRP A 390 2.98 17.09 14.67
N THR A 391 2.22 16.35 13.87
CA THR A 391 2.74 15.36 12.93
C THR A 391 2.22 15.55 11.53
N GLN A 392 3.11 15.38 10.56
CA GLN A 392 2.77 15.34 9.16
C GLN A 392 2.62 13.89 8.72
N ILE A 393 1.59 13.61 7.93
CA ILE A 393 1.31 12.28 7.40
C ILE A 393 1.63 12.29 5.91
N TYR A 394 2.38 11.31 5.44
CA TYR A 394 2.85 11.24 4.04
C TYR A 394 2.17 10.15 3.23
N SER A 395 2.01 8.97 3.82
CA SER A 395 1.43 7.82 3.13
C SER A 395 0.75 6.88 4.11
N ALA A 396 -0.23 6.16 3.59
CA ALA A 396 -0.93 5.10 4.28
C ALA A 396 -1.00 3.86 3.38
N GLN A 397 -0.81 2.70 3.98
CA GLN A 397 -0.88 1.41 3.31
C GLN A 397 -1.61 0.42 4.22
N ILE A 398 -2.13 -0.67 3.65
CA ILE A 398 -2.72 -1.77 4.42
C ILE A 398 -1.84 -3.00 4.27
N ASN A 399 -1.49 -3.59 5.41
CA ASN A 399 -0.70 -4.80 5.43
C ASN A 399 -1.55 -6.05 5.12
N SER A 400 -0.88 -7.20 4.96
CA SER A 400 -1.55 -8.46 4.66
C SER A 400 -2.60 -8.87 5.71
N ASN A 401 -2.36 -8.55 6.97
CA ASN A 401 -3.25 -8.81 8.10
C ASN A 401 -4.42 -7.81 8.25
N GLY A 402 -4.55 -6.84 7.35
CA GLY A 402 -5.61 -5.82 7.39
C GLY A 402 -5.40 -4.70 8.42
N ARG A 403 -4.18 -4.55 8.96
CA ARG A 403 -3.79 -3.40 9.81
C ARG A 403 -3.36 -2.25 8.91
N VAL A 404 -3.68 -1.03 9.36
CA VAL A 404 -3.27 0.21 8.70
C VAL A 404 -1.85 0.55 9.11
N LEU A 405 -0.97 0.70 8.12
CA LEU A 405 0.38 1.21 8.28
C LEU A 405 0.37 2.69 7.86
N LEU A 406 0.49 3.57 8.84
CA LEU A 406 0.59 5.00 8.61
C LEU A 406 2.06 5.41 8.65
N HIS A 407 2.48 6.25 7.71
CA HIS A 407 3.80 6.87 7.72
C HIS A 407 3.65 8.34 8.10
N ALA A 408 4.11 8.66 9.31
CA ALA A 408 4.05 10.01 9.86
C ALA A 408 5.40 10.42 10.45
N GLU A 409 5.74 11.69 10.29
CA GLU A 409 6.92 12.34 10.88
C GLU A 409 6.48 13.58 11.67
N GLU A 410 7.43 14.21 12.36
CA GLU A 410 7.18 15.50 13.01
C GLU A 410 6.90 16.59 11.96
N ALA A 411 5.93 17.45 12.25
CA ALA A 411 5.52 18.50 11.33
C ALA A 411 6.60 19.59 11.20
N ASP A 412 6.73 20.16 9.99
CA ASP A 412 7.59 21.31 9.76
C ASP A 412 7.19 22.49 10.69
N PRO A 413 8.16 23.23 11.27
CA PRO A 413 7.86 24.31 12.20
C PRO A 413 6.93 25.37 11.64
N PHE A 414 7.02 25.70 10.34
CA PHE A 414 6.14 26.70 9.74
C PHE A 414 4.72 26.19 9.60
N THR A 415 4.54 24.96 9.09
CA THR A 415 3.22 24.33 8.95
C THR A 415 2.55 24.16 10.31
N ARG A 416 3.33 23.81 11.34
CA ARG A 416 2.87 23.78 12.74
C ARG A 416 2.37 25.15 13.21
N MET A 417 3.14 26.22 13.00
CA MET A 417 2.76 27.56 13.45
C MET A 417 1.45 28.03 12.80
N VAL A 418 1.29 27.80 11.50
CA VAL A 418 0.05 28.13 10.77
C VAL A 418 -1.14 27.36 11.35
N GLN A 419 -0.97 26.06 11.64
CA GLN A 419 -2.03 25.25 12.22
C GLN A 419 -2.39 25.66 13.65
N GLU A 420 -1.39 25.99 14.48
CA GLU A 420 -1.60 26.52 15.84
C GLU A 420 -2.38 27.85 15.81
N GLU A 421 -2.18 28.66 14.77
CA GLU A 421 -2.97 29.87 14.55
C GLU A 421 -4.40 29.60 14.13
N MET A 422 -4.63 28.67 13.20
CA MET A 422 -5.97 28.26 12.78
C MET A 422 -6.82 27.69 13.93
N VAL A 423 -6.19 27.03 14.90
CA VAL A 423 -6.86 26.52 16.10
C VAL A 423 -7.04 27.61 17.17
N GLY A 424 -6.38 28.75 17.03
CA GLY A 424 -6.38 29.84 18.01
C GLY A 424 -5.49 29.57 19.22
N GLU A 425 -4.56 28.61 19.14
CA GLU A 425 -3.54 28.38 20.18
C GLU A 425 -2.47 29.49 20.16
N LYS A 426 -2.23 30.11 19.00
CA LYS A 426 -1.28 31.22 18.81
C LYS A 426 -1.85 32.25 17.85
N GLN A 427 -1.32 33.47 17.91
CA GLN A 427 -1.55 34.49 16.89
C GLN A 427 -0.20 34.83 16.27
N VAL A 428 -0.09 34.75 14.95
CA VAL A 428 1.17 35.02 14.22
C VAL A 428 0.96 36.13 13.20
N PHE A 429 -0.18 36.12 12.50
CA PHE A 429 -0.60 37.16 11.60
C PHE A 429 -0.94 38.45 12.37
N HIS A 430 -0.48 39.60 11.84
CA HIS A 430 -0.58 40.95 12.44
C HIS A 430 0.26 41.25 13.68
N ASN A 431 1.05 40.32 14.21
CA ASN A 431 1.99 40.66 15.28
C ASN A 431 3.12 41.56 14.76
N SER A 432 3.43 42.61 15.52
CA SER A 432 4.56 43.50 15.23
C SER A 432 5.84 42.68 15.02
N PRO A 433 6.69 43.00 14.03
CA PRO A 433 7.88 42.20 13.66
C PRO A 433 8.96 42.05 14.75
N GLY A 434 8.72 42.47 15.99
CA GLY A 434 9.64 42.39 17.13
C GLY A 434 9.24 41.43 18.27
N GLU A 435 7.99 40.98 18.37
CA GLU A 435 7.56 40.14 19.51
C GLU A 435 7.78 38.64 19.26
N SER A 436 7.53 38.17 18.03
CA SER A 436 7.71 36.76 17.64
C SER A 436 9.18 36.34 17.50
N ALA A 437 10.09 37.31 17.26
CA ALA A 437 11.52 37.07 17.04
C ALA A 437 12.28 36.63 18.30
N ARG A 438 11.72 36.87 19.50
CA ARG A 438 12.35 36.43 20.77
C ARG A 438 12.17 34.94 21.04
N SER A 439 11.16 34.29 20.44
CA SER A 439 10.93 32.85 20.57
C SER A 439 11.59 32.02 19.45
N SER A 440 12.02 32.63 18.35
CA SER A 440 12.55 31.96 17.15
C SER A 440 14.07 32.05 16.97
N SER A 441 14.80 32.60 17.94
CA SER A 441 16.25 32.89 17.87
C SER A 441 17.19 31.66 17.79
N LYS A 442 16.66 30.47 17.45
CA LYS A 442 17.43 29.25 17.15
C LYS A 442 17.14 28.65 15.78
N LEU A 443 16.64 29.42 14.82
CA LEU A 443 16.58 28.99 13.43
C LEU A 443 17.66 29.73 12.62
N PRO A 444 18.64 29.04 12.02
CA PRO A 444 19.56 29.69 11.09
C PRO A 444 18.75 30.08 9.85
N LEU A 445 18.43 31.37 9.75
CA LEU A 445 17.94 31.97 8.52
C LEU A 445 19.02 31.76 7.45
N ARG A 446 18.82 30.74 6.60
CA ARG A 446 19.64 30.55 5.41
C ARG A 446 19.19 31.62 4.42
N GLY A 447 20.01 32.66 4.28
CA GLY A 447 19.75 33.76 3.34
C GLY A 447 19.48 33.25 1.92
N PRO A 448 18.81 34.06 1.09
CA PRO A 448 18.52 33.70 -0.30
C PRO A 448 19.83 33.38 -1.02
N LYS A 449 19.90 32.22 -1.67
CA LYS A 449 20.99 31.88 -2.61
C LYS A 449 20.85 32.75 -3.85
N SER A 450 21.25 34.02 -3.75
CA SER A 450 21.52 34.86 -4.90
C SER A 450 23.00 34.78 -5.25
N SER A 451 23.27 34.63 -6.55
CA SER A 451 24.56 34.54 -7.24
C SER A 451 25.24 33.17 -7.26
N PHE A 452 25.21 32.57 -8.46
CA PHE A 452 26.30 31.75 -8.97
C PHE A 452 27.56 32.62 -8.97
N SER A 453 28.30 32.58 -7.86
CA SER A 453 29.72 32.85 -7.87
C SER A 453 30.37 31.72 -8.66
N LEU A 454 30.89 32.04 -9.84
CA LEU A 454 31.86 31.24 -10.58
C LEU A 454 33.08 31.06 -9.66
N ALA A 455 33.00 30.02 -8.81
CA ALA A 455 34.09 29.62 -7.97
C ALA A 455 35.25 29.22 -8.87
N ARG A 456 36.28 30.07 -8.84
CA ARG A 456 37.65 29.79 -9.28
C ARG A 456 38.01 28.36 -8.86
N ARG A 457 38.25 27.51 -9.86
CA ARG A 457 38.83 26.17 -9.67
C ARG A 457 40.11 26.27 -8.83
N PRO A 458 40.33 25.36 -7.87
CA PRO A 458 41.59 25.30 -7.13
C PRO A 458 42.72 24.91 -8.07
N LYS A 459 43.84 25.63 -7.94
CA LYS A 459 45.11 25.38 -8.61
C LYS A 459 45.59 23.97 -8.26
N TYR A 460 45.54 23.05 -9.23
CA TYR A 460 46.40 21.87 -9.20
C TYR A 460 47.81 22.30 -9.60
N THR A 461 48.74 22.04 -8.70
CA THR A 461 50.16 22.29 -8.86
C THR A 461 50.80 21.28 -9.81
N ASN A 462 51.53 21.80 -10.80
CA ASN A 462 52.72 21.21 -11.44
C ASN A 462 52.63 19.79 -12.04
N ALA A 463 52.25 19.73 -13.31
CA ALA A 463 52.87 18.80 -14.26
C ALA A 463 53.28 19.60 -15.50
N LYS A 464 54.58 19.60 -15.82
CA LYS A 464 55.18 20.31 -16.95
C LYS A 464 54.65 19.70 -18.26
N PHE A 465 54.01 20.50 -19.09
CA PHE A 465 53.78 20.18 -20.50
C PHE A 465 54.10 21.41 -21.34
N THR A 466 55.12 21.29 -22.18
CA THR A 466 55.61 22.32 -23.11
C THR A 466 54.61 22.52 -24.25
N PRO A 467 54.23 23.77 -24.59
CA PRO A 467 53.34 24.03 -25.71
C PRO A 467 54.10 24.01 -27.04
N GLY A 468 53.66 23.15 -27.96
CA GLY A 468 54.15 23.09 -29.34
C GLY A 468 53.77 24.34 -30.13
N THR A 469 54.71 24.80 -30.96
CA THR A 469 54.60 26.00 -31.80
C THR A 469 53.74 25.78 -33.04
N ARG A 470 53.22 26.90 -33.58
CA ARG A 470 52.25 27.00 -34.69
C ARG A 470 52.69 26.38 -36.03
N GLU A 471 53.92 25.90 -36.14
CA GLU A 471 54.42 25.15 -37.31
C GLU A 471 53.91 23.70 -37.34
N ALA A 472 53.45 23.14 -36.20
CA ALA A 472 52.94 21.78 -36.12
C ALA A 472 51.55 21.55 -36.73
N TYR A 473 50.88 22.61 -37.20
CA TYR A 473 49.51 22.52 -37.74
C TYR A 473 49.39 22.85 -39.23
N GLY A 474 50.49 23.04 -39.98
CA GLY A 474 50.47 23.00 -41.44
C GLY A 474 49.45 23.91 -42.14
N LEU A 475 49.06 25.02 -41.52
CA LEU A 475 48.06 25.96 -42.05
C LEU A 475 48.76 27.26 -42.43
N SER A 476 49.52 27.20 -43.53
CA SER A 476 49.96 28.37 -44.27
C SER A 476 49.33 28.34 -45.66
N ASN A 477 48.44 29.30 -45.96
CA ASN A 477 48.23 29.86 -47.30
C ASN A 477 47.26 31.05 -47.16
N THR A 478 47.72 32.29 -47.34
CA THR A 478 47.90 33.03 -48.61
C THR A 478 46.58 33.38 -49.30
N GLY A 479 46.37 34.68 -49.57
CA GLY A 479 45.37 35.14 -50.53
C GLY A 479 44.75 36.53 -50.30
N HIS A 480 45.28 37.52 -51.03
CA HIS A 480 44.70 38.81 -51.50
C HIS A 480 44.30 39.91 -50.48
N GLN A 481 45.00 41.07 -50.46
CA GLN A 481 44.89 42.28 -51.33
C GLN A 481 43.51 42.96 -51.19
N SER A 482 43.34 44.26 -50.95
CA SER A 482 44.08 45.47 -51.37
C SER A 482 43.56 46.77 -50.68
N GLY A 483 44.32 47.87 -50.78
CA GLY A 483 43.89 49.28 -50.61
C GLY A 483 44.59 50.03 -49.46
N ILE A 484 45.77 50.66 -49.61
CA ILE A 484 46.17 51.93 -50.28
C ILE A 484 45.75 53.21 -49.50
N ASP A 485 46.74 53.89 -48.89
CA ASP A 485 47.14 55.33 -49.05
C ASP A 485 48.08 55.74 -47.89
N SER A 486 49.40 55.96 -48.10
CA SER A 486 50.14 57.08 -48.72
C SER A 486 50.42 58.27 -47.76
N LEU A 487 51.67 58.35 -47.25
CA LEU A 487 52.69 59.39 -47.51
C LEU A 487 52.78 60.53 -46.49
N LEU A 488 53.77 60.45 -45.58
CA LEU A 488 54.88 61.41 -45.39
C LEU A 488 56.01 60.76 -44.59
#